data_AF-A0A232EKU5-F1
#
_entry.id   AF-A0A232EKU5-F1
#
_cell.length_a   1.000
_cell.length_b   1.000
_cell.length_c   1.000
_cell.angle_alpha   90.00
_cell.angle_beta   90.00
_cell.angle_gamma   90.00
#
_symmetry.space_group_name_H-M   'P 1'
#
loop_
_entity.id
_entity.type
_entity.pdbx_description
1 polymer ?
#
loop_
_entity_poly.entity_id
_entity_poly.type
_entity_poly.pdbx_seq_one_letter_code
_entity_poly.pdbx_strand_id
1 'polypeptide(L)'
;MPPQPEISPKVIFDGLKDAEIFREKSLLKKQSDPVWSTICDSLNIKMKPKSLYLYVYNDRNNCKTNLLKYKGLKPIKKKKKKSAQTEEFIVHKDCIPKNCKPLHFQIKLNEEEWS
;
A
#
# COMPACT_ATOMS: atom_id res chain seq x y z
N MET A 1 1.91 3.26 22.49
CA MET A 1 0.67 3.21 21.68
C MET A 1 1.04 3.40 20.22
N PRO A 2 0.43 2.67 19.27
CA PRO A 2 0.60 2.96 17.86
C PRO A 2 0.10 4.37 17.54
N PRO A 3 0.74 5.11 16.63
CA PRO A 3 0.30 6.43 16.24
C PRO A 3 -1.10 6.36 15.63
N GLN A 4 -1.98 7.25 16.10
CA GLN A 4 -3.32 7.36 15.54
C GLN A 4 -3.23 7.91 14.12
N PRO A 5 -4.08 7.44 13.19
CA PRO A 5 -4.12 8.01 11.86
C PRO A 5 -4.53 9.48 11.95
N GLU A 6 -3.79 10.35 11.27
CA GLU A 6 -4.00 11.81 11.27
C GLU A 6 -5.42 12.20 10.81
N ILE A 7 -6.06 11.38 9.99
CA ILE A 7 -7.39 11.62 9.43
C ILE A 7 -8.29 10.39 9.61
N SER A 8 -9.54 10.62 9.99
CA SER A 8 -10.53 9.56 10.11
C SER A 8 -10.94 9.00 8.74
N PRO A 9 -11.20 7.69 8.62
CA PRO A 9 -11.68 7.08 7.38
C PRO A 9 -12.98 7.70 6.84
N LYS A 10 -13.82 8.23 7.74
CA LYS A 10 -15.09 8.87 7.40
C LYS A 10 -14.88 10.17 6.63
N VAL A 11 -13.94 11.01 7.07
CA VAL A 11 -13.63 12.29 6.40
C VAL A 11 -13.10 12.03 4.98
N ILE A 12 -12.23 11.03 4.82
CA ILE A 12 -11.73 10.63 3.49
C ILE A 12 -12.87 10.15 2.61
N PHE A 13 -13.77 9.31 3.14
CA PHE A 13 -14.93 8.83 2.39
C PHE A 13 -15.83 9.99 1.95
N ASP A 14 -16.11 10.93 2.86
CA ASP A 14 -16.99 12.06 2.59
C ASP A 14 -16.43 12.96 1.50
N GLY A 15 -15.14 13.30 1.54
CA GLY A 15 -14.49 14.08 0.48
C GLY A 15 -14.39 13.38 -0.87
N LEU A 16 -14.44 12.04 -0.88
CA LEU A 16 -14.34 11.24 -2.12
C LEU A 16 -15.71 10.94 -2.75
N LYS A 17 -16.82 11.09 -2.00
CA LYS A 17 -18.16 10.72 -2.49
C LYS A 17 -18.58 11.58 -3.68
N ASP A 18 -18.27 12.87 -3.62
CA ASP A 18 -18.63 13.88 -4.62
C ASP A 18 -17.59 13.94 -5.75
N ALA A 19 -16.39 13.43 -5.53
CA ALA A 19 -15.33 13.45 -6.52
C ALA A 19 -15.52 12.41 -7.64
N GLU A 20 -15.14 12.79 -8.85
CA GLU A 20 -15.08 11.89 -10.01
C GLU A 20 -13.76 11.12 -10.04
N ILE A 21 -13.57 10.17 -9.10
CA ILE A 21 -12.34 9.37 -9.01
C ILE A 21 -12.39 8.07 -9.82
N PHE A 22 -13.57 7.70 -10.32
CA PHE A 22 -13.76 6.51 -11.16
C PHE A 22 -13.86 6.93 -12.63
N ARG A 23 -13.21 6.19 -13.51
CA ARG A 23 -13.41 6.19 -14.95
C ARG A 23 -14.53 5.21 -15.30
N GLU A 24 -14.75 5.04 -16.61
CA GLU A 24 -15.65 4.02 -17.13
C GLU A 24 -15.38 2.64 -16.51
N LYS A 25 -16.46 1.89 -16.23
CA LYS A 25 -16.43 0.51 -15.69
C LYS A 25 -15.83 0.38 -14.28
N SER A 26 -16.05 1.36 -13.40
CA SER A 26 -15.64 1.26 -11.97
C SER A 26 -14.11 1.22 -11.74
N LEU A 27 -13.32 1.61 -12.73
CA LEU A 27 -11.86 1.65 -12.63
C LEU A 27 -11.43 2.98 -12.02
N LEU A 28 -10.46 2.98 -11.10
CA LEU A 28 -9.93 4.23 -10.55
C LEU A 28 -9.17 5.03 -11.60
N LYS A 29 -9.25 6.36 -11.53
CA LYS A 29 -8.35 7.26 -12.24
C LYS A 29 -6.90 6.96 -11.86
N LYS A 30 -5.97 7.21 -12.79
CA LYS A 30 -4.53 6.93 -12.60
C LYS A 30 -4.02 7.69 -11.36
N GLN A 31 -2.97 7.17 -10.73
CA GLN A 31 -2.34 7.84 -9.57
C GLN A 31 -1.86 9.26 -9.90
N SER A 32 -1.45 9.51 -11.14
CA SER A 32 -0.98 10.81 -11.63
C SER A 32 -2.10 11.79 -12.00
N ASP A 33 -3.37 11.39 -11.83
CA ASP A 33 -4.51 12.21 -12.20
C ASP A 33 -4.66 13.39 -11.21
N PRO A 34 -4.83 14.64 -11.69
CA PRO A 34 -4.86 15.83 -10.83
C PRO A 34 -6.05 15.84 -9.86
N VAL A 35 -7.07 14.99 -10.08
CA VAL A 35 -8.20 14.82 -9.16
C VAL A 35 -7.71 14.52 -7.74
N TRP A 36 -6.65 13.72 -7.59
CA TRP A 36 -6.14 13.33 -6.27
C TRP A 36 -5.51 14.52 -5.53
N SER A 37 -4.86 15.44 -6.26
CA SER A 37 -4.34 16.68 -5.65
C SER A 37 -5.50 17.57 -5.23
N THR A 38 -6.46 17.76 -6.15
CA THR A 38 -7.63 18.61 -5.90
C THR A 38 -8.41 18.15 -4.66
N ILE A 39 -8.58 16.83 -4.48
CA ILE A 39 -9.24 16.27 -3.30
C ILE A 39 -8.41 16.50 -2.03
N CYS A 40 -7.09 16.32 -2.10
CA CYS A 40 -6.21 16.58 -0.95
C CYS A 40 -6.30 18.05 -0.50
N ASP A 41 -6.30 18.96 -1.47
CA ASP A 41 -6.40 20.40 -1.24
C ASP A 41 -7.78 20.77 -0.69
N SER A 42 -8.86 20.20 -1.25
CA SER A 42 -10.23 20.45 -0.76
C SER A 42 -10.48 19.92 0.64
N LEU A 43 -9.85 18.79 1.00
CA LEU A 43 -9.96 18.20 2.33
C LEU A 43 -8.98 18.83 3.33
N ASN A 44 -8.08 19.72 2.87
CA ASN A 44 -7.00 20.34 3.64
C ASN A 44 -6.19 19.29 4.44
N ILE A 45 -5.83 18.19 3.78
CA ILE A 45 -5.11 17.07 4.41
C ILE A 45 -3.62 17.11 4.08
N LYS A 46 -2.75 16.82 5.07
CA LYS A 46 -1.29 16.69 4.84
C LYS A 46 -0.91 15.45 4.02
N MET A 47 -1.85 14.55 3.78
CA MET A 47 -1.61 13.33 3.03
C MET A 47 -1.28 13.66 1.56
N LYS A 48 -0.16 13.12 1.07
CA LYS A 48 0.22 13.26 -0.35
C LYS A 48 -0.84 12.61 -1.26
N PRO A 49 -1.12 13.16 -2.46
CA PRO A 49 -2.11 12.61 -3.41
C PRO A 49 -1.86 11.14 -3.76
N LYS A 50 -0.59 10.75 -3.89
CA LYS A 50 -0.18 9.35 -4.09
C LYS A 50 -0.66 8.43 -2.96
N SER A 51 -0.56 8.87 -1.72
CA SER A 51 -0.97 8.11 -0.55
C SER A 51 -2.49 7.98 -0.49
N LEU A 52 -3.23 9.03 -0.87
CA LEU A 52 -4.69 8.99 -0.99
C LEU A 52 -5.13 8.00 -2.06
N TYR A 53 -4.51 8.03 -3.25
CA TYR A 53 -4.75 7.04 -4.29
C TYR A 53 -4.53 5.62 -3.79
N LEU A 54 -3.40 5.34 -3.11
CA LEU A 54 -3.07 4.02 -2.59
C LEU A 54 -4.06 3.57 -1.50
N TYR A 55 -4.52 4.49 -0.66
CA TYR A 55 -5.52 4.23 0.36
C TYR A 55 -6.82 3.69 -0.26
N VAL A 56 -7.30 4.35 -1.32
CA VAL A 56 -8.50 3.92 -2.07
C VAL A 56 -8.21 2.66 -2.88
N TYR A 57 -7.07 2.58 -3.58
CA TYR A 57 -6.72 1.45 -4.44
C TYR A 57 -6.63 0.12 -3.66
N ASN A 58 -6.03 0.16 -2.47
CA ASN A 58 -5.90 -0.99 -1.55
C ASN A 58 -7.19 -1.28 -0.77
N ASP A 59 -8.25 -0.50 -0.99
CA ASP A 59 -9.53 -0.64 -0.29
C ASP A 59 -9.38 -0.58 1.25
N ARG A 60 -8.50 0.31 1.73
CA ARG A 60 -8.26 0.44 3.16
C ARG A 60 -9.54 0.90 3.86
N ASN A 61 -9.90 0.24 4.96
CA ASN A 61 -11.15 0.47 5.68
C ASN A 61 -12.41 0.34 4.79
N ASN A 62 -12.37 -0.53 3.77
CA ASN A 62 -13.44 -0.72 2.79
C ASN A 62 -13.85 0.57 2.05
N CYS A 63 -12.95 1.56 1.98
CA CYS A 63 -13.24 2.88 1.42
C CYS A 63 -13.70 2.78 -0.04
N LYS A 64 -12.98 2.02 -0.87
CA LYS A 64 -13.32 1.86 -2.29
C LYS A 64 -14.59 1.04 -2.45
N THR A 65 -14.76 -0.03 -1.68
CA THR A 65 -15.98 -0.84 -1.71
C THR A 65 -17.21 -0.01 -1.34
N ASN A 66 -17.12 0.82 -0.32
CA ASN A 66 -18.21 1.72 0.08
C ASN A 66 -18.47 2.80 -0.98
N LEU A 67 -17.42 3.36 -1.60
CA LEU A 67 -17.56 4.38 -2.65
C LEU A 67 -18.23 3.81 -3.90
N LEU A 68 -17.89 2.58 -4.27
CA LEU A 68 -18.55 1.88 -5.37
C LEU A 68 -20.03 1.64 -5.08
N LYS A 69 -20.37 1.18 -3.86
CA LYS A 69 -21.78 1.01 -3.43
C LYS A 69 -22.53 2.32 -3.48
N TYR A 70 -21.95 3.40 -2.96
CA TYR A 70 -22.54 4.73 -2.95
C TYR A 70 -22.84 5.25 -4.36
N LYS A 71 -21.91 5.02 -5.31
CA LYS A 71 -22.09 5.42 -6.71
C LYS A 71 -22.88 4.39 -7.56
N GLY A 72 -23.42 3.32 -6.96
CA GLY A 72 -24.15 2.28 -7.69
C GLY A 72 -23.30 1.45 -8.67
N LEU A 73 -21.98 1.46 -8.49
CA LEU A 73 -21.01 0.81 -9.38
C LEU A 73 -20.72 -0.63 -8.92
N LYS A 74 -20.65 -1.57 -9.89
CA LYS A 74 -20.28 -2.95 -9.60
C LYS A 74 -18.75 -3.07 -9.42
N PRO A 75 -18.27 -3.81 -8.41
CA PRO A 75 -16.84 -4.05 -8.23
C PRO A 75 -16.30 -4.91 -9.38
N ILE A 76 -15.15 -4.51 -9.92
CA ILE A 76 -14.43 -5.32 -10.91
C ILE A 76 -13.93 -6.58 -10.19
N LYS A 77 -14.33 -7.76 -10.67
CA LYS A 77 -13.79 -9.04 -10.20
C LYS A 77 -12.29 -9.08 -10.53
N LYS A 78 -11.43 -8.84 -9.54
CA LYS A 78 -9.99 -9.06 -9.70
C LYS A 78 -9.78 -10.55 -9.95
N LYS A 79 -9.25 -10.92 -11.12
CA LYS A 79 -8.68 -12.27 -11.29
C LYS A 79 -7.59 -12.39 -10.23
N LYS A 80 -7.72 -13.33 -9.29
CA LYS A 80 -6.65 -13.65 -8.35
C LYS A 80 -5.43 -14.00 -9.22
N LYS A 81 -4.43 -13.14 -9.29
CA LYS A 81 -3.07 -13.63 -9.56
C LYS A 81 -2.82 -14.59 -8.40
N LYS A 82 -2.59 -15.87 -8.69
CA LYS A 82 -1.98 -16.78 -7.73
C LYS A 82 -0.82 -15.98 -7.15
N SER A 83 -0.86 -15.71 -5.85
CA SER A 83 0.34 -15.30 -5.14
C SER A 83 1.42 -16.27 -5.58
N ALA A 84 2.52 -15.75 -6.12
CA ALA A 84 3.74 -16.54 -6.11
C ALA A 84 3.84 -17.07 -4.69
N GLN A 85 3.89 -18.40 -4.61
CA GLN A 85 4.11 -19.16 -3.40
C GLN A 85 5.13 -18.39 -2.57
N THR A 86 4.96 -18.37 -1.26
CA THR A 86 6.12 -18.36 -0.38
C THR A 86 6.98 -19.50 -0.90
N GLU A 87 7.97 -19.20 -1.75
CA GLU A 87 9.02 -20.15 -2.06
C GLU A 87 9.66 -20.36 -0.69
N GLU A 88 9.30 -21.46 -0.05
CA GLU A 88 10.15 -22.05 0.96
C GLU A 88 11.55 -21.99 0.38
N PHE A 89 12.46 -21.29 1.04
CA PHE A 89 13.86 -21.26 0.63
C PHE A 89 14.36 -22.70 0.64
N ILE A 90 14.25 -23.39 -0.50
CA ILE A 90 14.90 -24.66 -0.72
C ILE A 90 16.37 -24.29 -0.82
N VAL A 91 17.08 -24.40 0.29
CA VAL A 91 18.54 -24.38 0.30
C VAL A 91 18.97 -25.61 -0.48
N HIS A 92 19.16 -25.45 -1.79
CA HIS A 92 19.82 -26.45 -2.60
C HIS A 92 21.25 -26.59 -2.08
N LYS A 93 21.49 -27.63 -1.26
CA LYS A 93 22.80 -27.94 -0.67
C LYS A 93 23.90 -28.11 -1.74
N ASP A 94 23.49 -28.33 -2.98
CA ASP A 94 24.38 -28.58 -4.12
C ASP A 94 24.63 -27.33 -4.99
N CYS A 95 23.98 -26.20 -4.70
CA CYS A 95 24.18 -24.93 -5.42
C CYS A 95 25.09 -23.99 -4.64
N ILE A 96 26.34 -24.41 -4.39
CA ILE A 96 27.41 -23.46 -4.09
C ILE A 96 27.90 -22.94 -5.44
N PRO A 97 27.76 -21.64 -5.77
CA PRO A 97 28.36 -21.10 -6.97
C PRO A 97 29.87 -21.33 -6.88
N LYS A 98 30.44 -22.05 -7.86
CA LYS A 98 31.84 -22.55 -7.83
C LYS A 98 32.93 -21.46 -7.66
N ASN A 99 32.55 -20.18 -7.62
CA ASN A 99 33.43 -19.01 -7.48
C ASN A 99 33.05 -18.05 -6.32
N CYS A 100 32.20 -18.45 -5.38
CA CYS A 100 31.91 -17.60 -4.22
C CYS A 100 33.00 -17.73 -3.15
N LYS A 101 33.68 -16.62 -2.83
CA LYS A 101 34.57 -16.55 -1.66
C LYS A 101 33.72 -16.57 -0.39
N PRO A 102 34.06 -17.39 0.62
CA PRO A 102 33.35 -17.39 1.89
C PRO A 102 33.45 -16.00 2.56
N LEU A 103 32.30 -15.47 3.00
CA LEU A 103 32.23 -14.23 3.76
C LEU A 103 32.80 -14.50 5.17
N HIS A 104 34.02 -14.03 5.43
CA HIS A 104 34.55 -13.98 6.79
C HIS A 104 34.22 -12.63 7.39
N PHE A 105 33.34 -12.61 8.38
CA PHE A 105 33.14 -11.45 9.25
C PHE A 105 33.54 -11.82 10.68
N GLN A 106 34.16 -10.88 11.38
CA GLN A 106 34.44 -10.97 12.81
C GLN A 106 33.48 -10.02 13.51
N ILE A 107 32.57 -10.57 14.33
CA ILE A 107 31.77 -9.76 15.25
C ILE A 107 32.61 -9.59 16.51
N LYS A 108 33.06 -8.36 16.78
CA LYS A 108 33.63 -8.00 18.08
C LYS A 108 32.48 -7.52 18.97
N LEU A 109 32.17 -8.30 20.00
CA LEU A 109 31.36 -7.82 21.11
C LEU A 109 32.32 -7.03 22.01
N ASN A 110 32.13 -5.71 22.08
CA ASN A 110 32.78 -4.93 23.11
C ASN A 110 32.04 -5.21 24.41
N GLU A 111 32.64 -6.02 25.28
CA GLU A 111 32.29 -6.05 26.70
C GLU A 111 32.91 -4.80 27.34
N GLU A 112 32.29 -3.63 27.11
CA GLU A 112 32.52 -2.51 28.01
C GLU A 112 31.91 -2.89 29.35
N GLU A 113 32.82 -3.04 30.32
CA GLU A 113 32.58 -3.31 31.73
C GLU A 113 31.48 -2.40 32.27
N TRP A 114 30.31 -2.99 32.55
CA TRP A 114 29.35 -2.38 33.46
C TRP A 114 29.88 -2.60 34.89
N SER A 115 30.80 -1.73 35.30
CA SER A 115 31.15 -1.54 36.72
C SER A 115 30.09 -0.71 37.43
#